data_AF-A0A914LLI7-F1
#
_entry.id   AF-A0A914LLI7-F1
#
_cell.length_a   1.000
_cell.length_b   1.000
_cell.length_c   1.000
_cell.angle_alpha   90.00
_cell.angle_beta   90.00
_cell.angle_gamma   90.00
#
_symmetry.space_group_name_H-M   'P 1'
#
loop_
_entity.id
_entity.type
_entity.pdbx_description
1 polymer ?
#
loop_
_entity_poly.entity_id
_entity_poly.type
_entity_poly.pdbx_seq_one_letter_code
_entity_poly.pdbx_strand_id
1 'polypeptide(L)'
;MYWKSGDVCGVGLVYQKEDNADQRPYAFFTFNGEIFGRTLFLEEKSDNFRPFFGFLNGTVQTNFGANLLSMPFRYDVSKHIMPEGFYEEKDFS
;
A
#
# COMPACT_ATOMS: atom_id res chain seq x y z
N MET A 1 11.38 13.27 -4.62
CA MET A 1 11.88 11.90 -4.42
C MET A 1 12.45 11.43 -5.75
N TYR A 2 13.70 10.96 -5.80
CA TYR A 2 14.34 10.48 -7.03
C TYR A 2 14.47 8.97 -6.95
N TRP A 3 13.95 8.27 -7.95
CA TRP A 3 14.02 6.81 -8.06
C TRP A 3 15.35 6.40 -8.67
N LYS A 4 15.96 5.34 -8.14
CA LYS A 4 17.15 4.69 -8.68
C LYS A 4 16.88 3.20 -8.91
N SER A 5 17.74 2.59 -9.71
CA SER A 5 17.69 1.14 -9.93
C SER A 5 17.79 0.39 -8.60
N GLY A 6 16.90 -0.58 -8.42
CA GLY A 6 16.79 -1.39 -7.20
C GLY A 6 15.90 -0.81 -6.10
N ASP A 7 15.37 0.41 -6.26
CA ASP A 7 14.34 0.90 -5.34
C ASP A 7 13.07 0.05 -5.42
N VAL A 8 12.47 -0.21 -4.26
CA VAL A 8 11.25 -1.01 -4.14
C VAL A 8 10.13 -0.12 -3.62
N CYS A 9 9.02 -0.08 -4.35
CA CYS A 9 7.77 0.47 -3.88
C CYS A 9 6.79 -0.65 -3.58
N GLY A 10 6.07 -0.50 -2.48
CA GLY A 10 4.99 -1.40 -2.09
C GLY A 10 3.72 -0.62 -1.78
N VAL A 11 2.60 -1.31 -1.89
CA VAL A 11 1.30 -0.85 -1.43
C VAL A 11 0.71 -1.92 -0.51
N GLY A 12 0.16 -1.50 0.61
CA GLY A 12 -0.59 -2.35 1.52
C GLY A 12 -2.03 -1.88 1.59
N LEU A 13 -2.96 -2.83 1.63
CA LEU A 13 -4.39 -2.61 1.82
C LEU A 13 -4.81 -3.29 3.11
N VAL A 14 -5.45 -2.54 4.01
CA VAL A 14 -5.89 -3.04 5.31
C VAL A 14 -7.39 -3.02 5.39
N TYR A 15 -7.95 -4.20 5.62
CA TYR A 15 -9.33 -4.38 6.06
C TYR A 15 -9.30 -4.54 7.58
N GLN A 16 -9.91 -3.59 8.29
CA GLN A 16 -10.02 -3.67 9.74
C GLN A 16 -11.11 -4.68 10.11
N LYS A 17 -11.02 -5.30 11.29
CA LYS A 17 -12.01 -6.29 11.73
C LYS A 17 -13.40 -5.65 11.88
N GLU A 18 -14.41 -6.38 11.44
CA GLU A 18 -15.82 -5.95 11.32
C GLU A 18 -16.52 -5.54 12.63
N ASP A 19 -15.88 -5.72 13.79
CA ASP A 19 -16.46 -5.43 15.10
C ASP A 19 -16.82 -3.94 15.29
N ASN A 20 -16.29 -3.05 14.44
CA ASN A 20 -16.70 -1.65 14.34
C ASN A 20 -17.14 -1.32 12.91
N ALA A 21 -18.45 -1.16 12.71
CA ALA A 21 -19.06 -0.83 11.43
C ALA A 21 -18.55 0.49 10.79
N ASP A 22 -17.83 1.32 11.54
CA ASP A 22 -17.27 2.60 11.08
C ASP A 22 -15.84 2.48 10.51
N GLN A 23 -15.21 1.31 10.59
CA GLN A 23 -13.84 1.14 10.11
C GLN A 23 -13.80 0.91 8.60
N ARG A 24 -13.40 1.97 7.88
CA ARG A 24 -13.15 1.94 6.44
C ARG A 24 -11.82 1.25 6.13
N PRO A 25 -11.72 0.52 4.99
CA PRO A 25 -10.43 0.03 4.54
C PRO A 25 -9.51 1.22 4.23
N TYR A 26 -8.21 0.98 4.34
CA TYR A 26 -7.22 2.01 4.02
C TYR A 26 -6.03 1.42 3.28
N ALA A 27 -5.43 2.26 2.44
CA ALA A 27 -4.22 1.92 1.71
C ALA A 27 -3.03 2.73 2.22
N PHE A 28 -1.87 2.09 2.36
CA PHE A 28 -0.62 2.75 2.69
C PHE A 28 0.46 2.39 1.67
N PHE A 29 1.41 3.30 1.48
CA PHE A 29 2.50 3.12 0.53
C PHE A 29 3.82 2.95 1.28
N THR A 30 4.70 2.13 0.71
CA THR A 30 6.02 1.87 1.27
C THR A 30 7.10 2.11 0.24
N PHE A 31 8.24 2.63 0.69
CA PHE A 31 9.42 2.80 -0.12
C PHE A 31 10.60 2.18 0.59
N ASN A 32 11.26 1.24 -0.07
CA ASN A 32 12.36 0.45 0.47
C ASN A 32 12.07 -0.25 1.81
N GLY A 33 10.80 -0.52 2.09
CA GLY A 33 10.34 -1.24 3.29
C GLY A 33 9.81 -0.35 4.41
N GLU A 34 9.82 0.97 4.23
CA GLU A 34 9.28 1.93 5.20
C GLU A 34 8.03 2.59 4.66
N ILE A 35 7.03 2.81 5.53
CA ILE A 35 5.84 3.59 5.15
C ILE A 35 6.27 5.01 4.80
N PHE A 36 5.78 5.55 3.69
CA PHE A 36 6.01 6.93 3.31
C PHE A 36 4.70 7.62 2.93
N GLY A 37 4.63 8.92 3.20
CA GLY A 37 3.42 9.72 2.98
C GLY A 37 2.35 9.46 4.06
N ARG A 38 1.14 9.98 3.81
CA ARG A 38 -0.02 9.65 4.64
C ARG A 38 -0.79 8.48 4.02
N THR A 39 -1.60 7.85 4.85
CA THR A 39 -2.45 6.74 4.48
C THR A 39 -3.71 7.24 3.80
N LEU A 40 -4.27 6.49 2.85
CA LEU A 40 -5.50 6.85 2.16
C LEU A 40 -6.68 6.09 2.79
N PHE A 41 -7.66 6.80 3.35
CA PHE A 41 -8.96 6.19 3.62
C PHE A 41 -9.70 5.94 2.31
N LEU A 42 -10.25 4.74 2.17
CA LEU A 42 -11.04 4.36 1.01
C LEU A 42 -12.51 4.55 1.38
N GLU A 43 -13.23 5.38 0.63
CA GLU A 43 -14.64 5.68 0.92
C GLU A 43 -15.53 4.45 0.70
N GLU A 44 -15.17 3.60 -0.26
CA GLU A 44 -15.89 2.37 -0.52
C GLU A 44 -15.55 1.27 0.49
N LYS A 45 -16.59 0.72 1.13
CA LYS A 45 -16.56 -0.60 1.76
C LYS A 45 -16.58 -1.70 0.69
N SER A 46 -15.62 -1.66 -0.22
CA SER A 46 -15.48 -2.63 -1.31
C SER A 46 -14.34 -3.60 -1.01
N ASP A 47 -14.55 -4.88 -1.26
CA ASP A 47 -13.54 -5.92 -1.21
C ASP A 47 -12.87 -6.17 -2.57
N ASN A 48 -13.26 -5.40 -3.61
CA ASN A 48 -12.86 -5.63 -5.00
C ASN A 48 -11.67 -4.77 -5.47
N PHE A 49 -10.83 -4.30 -4.56
CA PHE A 49 -9.63 -3.55 -4.92
C PHE A 49 -8.64 -4.44 -5.69
N ARG A 50 -8.05 -3.87 -6.75
CA ARG A 50 -7.06 -4.54 -7.59
C ARG A 50 -5.78 -3.70 -7.65
N PRO A 51 -4.60 -4.33 -7.59
CA PRO A 51 -3.36 -3.59 -7.75
C PRO A 51 -3.28 -2.99 -9.16
N PHE A 52 -2.94 -1.71 -9.24
CA PHE A 52 -2.69 -1.00 -10.48
C PHE A 52 -1.34 -0.28 -10.38
N PHE A 53 -0.57 -0.28 -11.47
CA PHE A 53 0.70 0.41 -11.57
C PHE A 53 0.81 1.07 -12.94
N GLY A 54 1.15 2.36 -12.93
CA GLY A 54 1.47 3.13 -14.12
C GLY A 54 2.86 3.72 -13.99
N PHE A 55 3.65 3.67 -15.05
CA PHE A 55 4.97 4.30 -15.11
C PHE A 55 5.18 4.84 -16.53
N LEU A 56 5.86 5.97 -16.65
CA LEU A 56 6.08 6.64 -17.94
C LEU A 56 7.22 6.00 -18.74
N ASN A 57 8.33 5.69 -18.07
CA ASN A 57 9.53 5.13 -18.67
C ASN A 57 10.25 4.24 -17.65
N GLY A 58 10.74 3.07 -18.08
CA GLY A 58 11.49 2.13 -17.25
C GLY A 58 11.07 0.68 -17.44
N THR A 59 11.70 -0.21 -16.67
CA THR A 59 11.29 -1.61 -16.54
C THR A 59 11.09 -1.89 -15.06
N VAL A 60 9.92 -2.44 -14.73
CA VAL A 60 9.58 -2.81 -13.35
C VAL A 60 9.29 -4.30 -13.30
N GLN A 61 9.68 -4.92 -12.19
CA GLN A 61 9.28 -6.27 -11.85
C GLN A 61 8.22 -6.18 -10.74
N THR A 62 7.12 -6.91 -10.91
CA THR A 62 6.07 -6.97 -9.90
C THR A 62 6.27 -8.18 -9.00
N ASN A 63 5.93 -8.01 -7.72
CA ASN A 63 5.89 -9.07 -6.73
C ASN A 63 4.50 -9.13 -6.10
N PHE A 64 3.70 -10.12 -6.50
CA PHE A 64 2.38 -10.40 -5.91
C PHE A 64 2.42 -11.58 -4.93
N GLY A 65 3.60 -11.96 -4.45
CA GLY A 65 3.76 -13.03 -3.46
C GLY A 65 3.85 -14.45 -4.02
N ALA A 66 4.03 -14.62 -5.34
CA ALA A 66 4.17 -15.95 -5.96
C ALA A 66 5.40 -16.73 -5.46
N ASN A 67 6.47 -16.02 -5.05
CA ASN A 67 7.67 -16.63 -4.46
C ASN A 67 8.27 -15.74 -3.37
N LEU A 68 7.78 -15.90 -2.15
CA LEU A 68 8.25 -15.14 -0.99
C LEU A 68 9.62 -15.60 -0.46
N LEU A 69 10.10 -16.79 -0.87
CA LEU A 69 11.42 -17.28 -0.46
C LEU A 69 12.54 -16.54 -1.20
N SER A 70 12.42 -16.39 -2.52
CA SER A 70 13.44 -15.70 -3.32
C SER A 70 13.16 -14.20 -3.45
N MET A 71 11.90 -13.78 -3.31
CA MET A 71 11.47 -12.39 -3.46
C MET A 71 10.49 -12.03 -2.34
N PRO A 72 10.96 -11.88 -1.08
CA PRO A 72 10.11 -11.49 0.03
C PRO A 72 9.57 -10.06 -0.16
N PHE A 73 8.43 -9.77 0.46
CA PHE A 73 8.00 -8.37 0.61
C PHE A 73 9.03 -7.59 1.43
N ARG A 74 9.32 -6.37 1.00
CA ARG A 74 10.28 -5.51 1.70
C ARG A 74 9.72 -4.97 3.01
N TYR A 75 8.41 -4.75 3.05
CA TYR A 75 7.68 -4.31 4.23
C TYR A 75 7.33 -5.52 5.12
N ASP A 76 7.59 -5.41 6.42
CA ASP A 76 7.24 -6.42 7.41
C ASP A 76 5.82 -6.19 7.92
N VAL A 77 4.86 -6.90 7.33
CA VAL A 77 3.43 -6.80 7.66
C VAL A 77 3.11 -7.19 9.10
N SER A 78 3.97 -7.98 9.77
CA SER A 78 3.76 -8.36 11.18
C SER A 78 3.97 -7.22 12.15
N LYS A 79 4.67 -6.17 11.72
CA LYS A 79 4.96 -4.95 12.50
C LYS A 79 4.05 -3.78 12.11
N HIS A 80 2.96 -4.05 11.41
CA HIS A 80 2.07 -2.99 10.97
C HIS A 80 1.38 -2.31 12.17
N ILE A 81 1.52 -0.99 12.25
CA ILE A 81 0.87 -0.13 13.24
C ILE A 81 -0.03 0.82 12.47
N MET A 82 -1.27 1.00 12.95
CA MET A 82 -2.23 1.91 12.33
C MET A 82 -1.63 3.33 12.29
N PRO A 83 -1.50 3.94 11.10
CA PRO A 83 -0.93 5.28 10.96
C PRO A 83 -1.82 6.35 11.60
N GLU A 84 -1.24 7.42 12.13
CA GLU A 84 -1.98 8.50 12.79
C GLU A 84 -2.58 9.53 11.80
N GLY A 85 -2.07 9.58 10.57
CA GLY A 85 -2.44 10.59 9.56
C GLY A 85 -3.02 9.98 8.29
N PHE A 86 -4.16 10.53 7.85
CA PHE A 86 -4.89 10.08 6.68
C PHE A 86 -5.16 11.21 5.68
N TYR A 87 -5.22 10.87 4.40
CA TYR A 87 -5.93 11.61 3.37
C TYR A 87 -7.29 10.97 3.15
N GLU A 88 -8.28 11.79 2.83
CA GLU A 88 -9.58 11.37 2.34
C GLU A 88 -9.58 11.41 0.80
N GLU A 89 -10.44 10.65 0.14
CA GLU A 89 -10.50 10.60 -1.32
C GLU A 89 -10.80 11.98 -1.93
N LYS A 90 -11.67 12.76 -1.27
CA LYS A 90 -11.94 14.17 -1.60
C LYS A 90 -10.72 15.09 -1.61
N ASP A 91 -9.59 14.69 -1.02
CA ASP A 91 -8.36 15.50 -1.06
C ASP A 91 -7.69 15.47 -2.45
N PHE A 92 -8.17 14.60 -3.35
CA PHE A 92 -7.62 14.40 -4.70
C PHE A 92 -8.60 14.69 -5.84
N SER A 93 -9.85 15.07 -5.51
CA SER A 93 -10.94 15.37 -6.46
C SER A 93 -11.11 16.85 -6.75
#